data_AF-K1WFE9-F1
#
_entry.id   AF-K1WFE9-F1
#
_cell.length_a   1.000
_cell.length_b   1.000
_cell.length_c   1.000
_cell.angle_alpha   90.00
_cell.angle_beta   90.00
_cell.angle_gamma   90.00
#
_symmetry.space_group_name_H-M   'P 1'
#
loop_
_entity.id
_entity.type
_entity.pdbx_description
1 polymer ?
#
loop_
_entity_poly.entity_id
_entity_poly.type
_entity_poly.pdbx_seq_one_letter_code
_entity_poly.pdbx_strand_id
1 'polypeptide(L)'
;MLQGQAHGKGFVDGEKGADWQVQRAAAEYLYSHFPGLEDKLSIDDYLEERAREQDRMFKEVPPMRGAVELVQGLGHLPELFSHFHPTCILTADSPEVAPGRGKPKPDIFLAAANKLGRDVGTADSCSPEQAAERGRGLVFEDARLGVEAGVAAGMNGVWTGRFVH
;
A
#
# COMPACT_ATOMS: atom_id res chain seq x y z
N MET A 1 -14.37 8.61 25.59
CA MET A 1 -15.47 8.61 24.61
C MET A 1 -15.36 9.87 23.78
N LEU A 2 -14.81 9.78 22.57
CA LEU A 2 -14.86 10.85 21.59
C LEU A 2 -15.58 10.28 20.37
N GLN A 3 -16.84 10.65 20.21
CA GLN A 3 -17.64 10.35 19.05
C GLN A 3 -17.24 11.33 17.94
N GLY A 4 -16.33 10.93 17.06
CA GLY A 4 -16.12 11.60 15.79
C GLY A 4 -17.17 11.11 14.80
N GLN A 5 -18.19 11.91 14.53
CA GLN A 5 -19.15 11.64 13.46
C GLN A 5 -18.45 11.81 12.10
N ALA A 6 -17.94 10.71 11.54
CA ALA A 6 -17.63 10.62 10.12
C ALA A 6 -18.95 10.59 9.34
N HIS A 7 -19.44 11.76 8.92
CA HIS A 7 -20.50 11.87 7.93
C HIS A 7 -19.94 11.49 6.56
N GLY A 8 -19.95 10.18 6.24
CA GLY A 8 -19.77 9.72 4.88
C GLY A 8 -20.98 10.16 4.06
N LYS A 9 -20.85 11.23 3.27
CA LYS A 9 -21.78 11.51 2.18
C LYS A 9 -21.54 10.43 1.13
N GLY A 10 -22.48 9.51 0.99
CA GLY A 10 -22.52 8.62 -0.16
C GLY A 10 -22.52 9.45 -1.45
N PHE A 11 -21.82 8.96 -2.47
CA PHE A 11 -21.88 9.54 -3.81
C PHE A 11 -23.33 9.60 -4.27
N VAL A 12 -23.76 10.79 -4.64
CA VAL A 12 -25.00 11.01 -5.39
C VAL A 12 -24.60 10.93 -6.86
N ASP A 13 -25.34 10.14 -7.64
CA ASP A 13 -25.14 9.90 -9.07
C ASP A 13 -24.71 11.17 -9.83
N GLY A 14 -23.56 11.11 -10.52
CA GLY A 14 -23.28 12.07 -11.59
C GLY A 14 -21.82 12.33 -11.96
N GLU A 15 -20.88 12.38 -11.01
CA GLU A 15 -19.50 12.80 -11.32
C GLU A 15 -18.46 11.82 -10.76
N LYS A 16 -18.03 10.89 -11.62
CA LYS A 16 -16.88 10.01 -11.40
C LYS A 16 -15.59 10.83 -11.54
N GLY A 17 -15.08 11.35 -10.42
CA GLY A 17 -13.85 12.16 -10.35
C GLY A 17 -12.55 11.39 -10.61
N ALA A 18 -11.40 12.07 -10.54
CA ALA A 18 -10.07 11.49 -10.81
C ALA A 18 -9.75 10.25 -9.94
N ASP A 19 -10.28 10.21 -8.72
CA ASP A 19 -10.21 9.04 -7.84
C ASP A 19 -10.82 7.78 -8.48
N TRP A 20 -12.06 7.88 -8.96
CA TRP A 20 -12.75 6.77 -9.61
C TRP A 20 -11.95 6.20 -10.79
N GLN A 21 -11.29 7.07 -11.55
CA GLN A 21 -10.45 6.65 -12.69
C GLN A 21 -9.23 5.83 -12.22
N VAL A 22 -8.60 6.19 -11.11
CA VAL A 22 -7.47 5.44 -10.54
C VAL A 22 -7.93 4.09 -10.02
N GLN A 23 -9.04 4.04 -9.28
CA GLN A 23 -9.59 2.78 -8.76
C GLN A 23 -10.00 1.83 -9.90
N ARG A 24 -10.58 2.38 -10.97
CA ARG A 24 -10.93 1.59 -12.15
C ARG A 24 -9.71 1.02 -12.85
N ALA A 25 -8.66 1.82 -13.09
CA ALA A 25 -7.44 1.33 -13.71
C ALA A 25 -6.77 0.21 -12.89
N ALA A 26 -6.80 0.33 -11.55
CA ALA A 26 -6.31 -0.72 -10.66
C ALA A 26 -7.17 -1.99 -10.73
N ALA A 27 -8.49 -1.86 -10.80
CA ALA A 27 -9.39 -3.00 -10.98
C ALA A 27 -9.20 -3.66 -12.35
N GLU A 28 -9.10 -2.91 -13.44
CA GLU A 28 -8.80 -3.43 -14.79
C GLU A 28 -7.49 -4.22 -14.81
N TYR A 29 -6.44 -3.68 -14.16
CA TYR A 29 -5.18 -4.39 -14.01
C TYR A 29 -5.34 -5.69 -13.21
N LEU A 30 -6.05 -5.67 -12.08
CA LEU A 30 -6.33 -6.88 -11.30
C LEU A 30 -7.04 -7.94 -12.16
N TYR A 31 -8.10 -7.54 -12.85
CA TYR A 31 -8.92 -8.43 -13.68
C TYR A 31 -8.13 -9.04 -14.85
N SER A 32 -7.17 -8.32 -15.42
CA SER A 32 -6.28 -8.85 -16.45
C SER A 32 -5.46 -10.09 -16.03
N HIS A 33 -5.30 -10.32 -14.72
CA HIS A 33 -4.63 -11.51 -14.17
C HIS A 33 -5.58 -12.69 -13.95
N PHE A 34 -6.90 -12.49 -14.07
CA PHE A 34 -7.93 -13.49 -13.81
C PHE A 34 -8.96 -13.56 -14.96
N PRO A 35 -8.60 -14.11 -16.13
CA PRO A 35 -9.50 -14.23 -17.26
C PRO A 35 -10.80 -14.97 -16.91
N GLY A 36 -11.95 -14.44 -17.34
CA GLY A 36 -13.28 -15.00 -17.08
C GLY A 36 -13.90 -14.61 -15.72
N LEU A 37 -13.24 -13.75 -14.95
CA LEU A 37 -13.83 -13.15 -13.75
C LEU A 37 -14.94 -12.14 -14.11
N GLU A 38 -14.78 -11.40 -15.21
CA GLU A 38 -15.75 -10.43 -15.73
C GLU A 38 -17.15 -11.02 -15.96
N ASP A 39 -17.22 -12.31 -16.33
CA ASP A 39 -18.49 -13.02 -16.55
C ASP A 39 -19.24 -13.31 -15.24
N LYS A 40 -18.55 -13.24 -14.10
CA LYS A 40 -19.09 -13.55 -12.76
C LYS A 40 -19.31 -12.29 -11.92
N LEU A 41 -18.45 -11.30 -12.08
CA LEU A 41 -18.49 -10.02 -11.38
C LEU A 41 -17.90 -8.99 -12.33
N SER A 42 -18.70 -8.01 -12.76
CA SER A 42 -18.16 -6.95 -13.62
C SER A 42 -17.22 -6.05 -12.81
N ILE A 43 -16.31 -5.33 -13.49
CA ILE A 43 -15.43 -4.36 -12.85
C ILE A 43 -16.24 -3.28 -12.12
N ASP A 44 -17.34 -2.82 -12.72
CA ASP A 44 -18.21 -1.81 -12.11
C ASP A 44 -18.90 -2.36 -10.85
N ASP A 45 -19.49 -3.57 -10.92
CA ASP A 45 -20.10 -4.22 -9.75
C ASP A 45 -19.08 -4.47 -8.64
N TYR A 46 -17.86 -4.91 -8.99
CA TYR A 46 -16.78 -5.08 -8.01
C TYR A 46 -16.44 -3.78 -7.30
N LEU A 47 -16.30 -2.67 -8.03
CA LEU A 47 -15.97 -1.38 -7.43
C LEU A 47 -17.08 -0.89 -6.49
N GLU A 48 -18.34 -1.04 -6.90
CA GLU A 48 -19.52 -0.68 -6.09
C GLU A 48 -19.63 -1.55 -4.83
N GLU A 49 -19.55 -2.88 -4.97
CA GLU A 49 -19.61 -3.81 -3.84
C GLU A 49 -18.43 -3.62 -2.89
N ARG A 50 -17.22 -3.44 -3.43
CA ARG A 50 -16.01 -3.15 -2.63
C ARG A 50 -16.22 -1.89 -1.79
N ALA A 51 -16.66 -0.79 -2.41
CA ALA A 51 -16.88 0.46 -1.70
C ALA A 51 -17.90 0.29 -0.57
N ARG A 52 -19.04 -0.36 -0.87
CA ARG A 52 -20.10 -0.64 0.11
C ARG A 52 -19.58 -1.48 1.29
N GLU A 53 -18.89 -2.58 1.02
CA GLU A 53 -18.40 -3.48 2.07
C GLU A 53 -17.26 -2.85 2.87
N GLN A 54 -16.35 -2.11 2.22
CA GLN A 54 -15.30 -1.37 2.92
C GLN A 54 -15.89 -0.32 3.86
N ASP A 55 -16.86 0.47 3.42
CA ASP A 55 -17.52 1.49 4.25
C ASP A 55 -18.28 0.88 5.43
N ARG A 56 -18.92 -0.27 5.22
CA ARG A 56 -19.61 -1.02 6.27
C ARG A 56 -18.61 -1.55 7.30
N MET A 57 -17.59 -2.29 6.84
CA MET A 57 -16.62 -2.93 7.72
C MET A 57 -15.72 -1.93 8.45
N PHE A 58 -15.31 -0.85 7.80
CA PHE A 58 -14.40 0.14 8.39
C PHE A 58 -14.94 0.75 9.70
N LYS A 59 -16.27 0.84 9.85
CA LYS A 59 -16.92 1.36 11.06
C LYS A 59 -16.93 0.36 12.22
N GLU A 60 -16.85 -0.92 11.93
CA GLU A 60 -17.01 -2.00 12.90
C GLU A 60 -15.68 -2.63 13.31
N VAL A 61 -14.64 -2.49 12.48
CA VAL A 61 -13.32 -3.08 12.74
C VAL A 61 -12.57 -2.25 13.79
N PRO A 62 -12.19 -2.84 14.94
CA PRO A 62 -11.34 -2.14 15.91
C PRO A 62 -9.98 -1.81 15.26
N PRO A 63 -9.38 -0.66 15.58
CA PRO A 63 -8.07 -0.32 15.05
C PRO A 63 -7.05 -1.39 15.45
N MET A 64 -6.09 -1.66 14.56
CA MET A 64 -4.95 -2.50 14.91
C MET A 64 -4.24 -1.90 16.13
N ARG A 65 -3.65 -2.76 16.96
CA ARG A 65 -2.84 -2.31 18.10
C ARG A 65 -1.77 -1.32 17.62
N GLY A 66 -1.72 -0.13 18.20
CA GLY A 66 -0.77 0.92 17.83
C GLY A 66 -1.22 1.82 16.67
N ALA A 67 -2.29 1.49 15.94
CA ALA A 67 -2.73 2.29 14.79
C ALA A 67 -3.28 3.67 15.19
N VAL A 68 -3.90 3.78 16.38
CA VAL A 68 -4.41 5.06 16.88
C VAL A 68 -3.25 5.98 17.22
N GLU A 69 -2.29 5.47 17.97
CA GLU A 69 -1.07 6.18 18.36
C GLU A 69 -0.27 6.60 17.13
N LEU A 70 -0.14 5.70 16.14
CA LEU A 70 0.49 5.98 14.85
C LEU A 70 -0.17 7.16 14.14
N VAL A 71 -1.50 7.17 14.01
CA VAL A 71 -2.25 8.24 13.34
C VAL A 71 -2.12 9.56 14.09
N GLN A 72 -2.14 9.54 15.43
CA GLN A 72 -1.92 10.74 16.24
C GLN A 72 -0.51 11.30 16.05
N GLY A 73 0.50 10.44 15.91
CA GLY A 73 1.88 10.82 15.64
C GLY A 73 2.14 11.38 14.24
N LEU A 74 1.23 11.21 13.26
CA LEU A 74 1.43 11.72 11.89
C LEU A 74 1.61 13.25 11.83
N GLY A 75 1.06 13.99 12.80
CA GLY A 75 1.25 15.43 12.92
C GLY A 75 2.66 15.85 13.39
N HIS A 76 3.46 14.90 13.88
CA HIS A 76 4.80 15.13 14.40
C HIS A 76 5.71 13.91 14.13
N LEU A 77 6.38 13.90 12.96
CA LEU A 77 7.21 12.79 12.47
C LEU A 77 8.14 12.12 13.51
N PRO A 78 8.83 12.84 14.42
CA PRO A 78 9.63 12.19 15.46
C PRO A 78 8.83 11.31 16.42
N GLU A 79 7.59 11.69 16.75
CA GLU A 79 6.70 10.92 17.61
C GLU A 79 6.19 9.67 16.89
N LEU A 80 5.81 9.81 15.61
CA LEU A 80 5.47 8.68 14.74
C LEU A 80 6.56 7.61 14.75
N PHE A 81 7.81 8.02 14.54
CA PHE A 81 8.96 7.12 14.49
C PHE A 81 9.25 6.42 15.83
N SER A 82 8.85 7.00 16.95
CA SER A 82 9.04 6.39 18.28
C SER A 82 8.26 5.07 18.46
N HIS A 83 7.22 4.84 17.65
CA HIS A 83 6.43 3.61 17.69
C HIS A 83 7.09 2.44 16.94
N PHE A 84 8.17 2.68 16.20
CA PHE A 84 8.88 1.66 15.45
C PHE A 84 10.26 1.41 16.03
N HIS A 85 10.75 0.18 15.87
CA HIS A 85 12.16 -0.09 16.18
C HIS A 85 13.05 0.75 15.25
N PRO A 86 14.10 1.44 15.74
CA PRO A 86 14.90 2.36 14.93
C PRO A 86 15.52 1.72 13.67
N THR A 87 15.81 0.42 13.70
CA THR A 87 16.35 -0.31 12.54
C THR A 87 15.29 -0.60 11.47
N CYS A 88 14.01 -0.44 11.78
CA CYS A 88 12.88 -0.68 10.87
C CYS A 88 12.36 0.63 10.24
N ILE A 89 13.09 1.74 10.43
CA ILE A 89 12.72 3.04 9.88
C ILE A 89 13.68 3.37 8.75
N LEU A 90 13.10 3.58 7.56
CA LEU A 90 13.79 4.03 6.37
C LEU A 90 13.03 5.20 5.77
N THR A 91 13.77 6.21 5.37
CA THR A 91 13.27 7.44 4.74
C THR A 91 13.95 7.61 3.37
N ALA A 92 13.46 8.56 2.57
CA ALA A 92 14.08 8.87 1.29
C ALA A 92 15.55 9.36 1.41
N ASP A 93 15.91 9.90 2.58
CA ASP A 93 17.26 10.40 2.88
C ASP A 93 18.17 9.35 3.52
N SER A 94 17.66 8.12 3.70
CA SER A 94 18.45 7.05 4.30
C SER A 94 19.60 6.66 3.36
N PRO A 95 20.84 6.50 3.87
CA PRO A 95 22.03 6.26 3.04
C PRO A 95 21.96 4.96 2.22
N GLU A 96 21.08 4.04 2.60
CA GLU A 96 20.81 2.80 1.87
C GLU A 96 20.08 3.04 0.53
N VAL A 97 19.49 4.23 0.32
CA VAL A 97 18.85 4.63 -0.93
C VAL A 97 19.68 5.73 -1.58
N ALA A 98 20.45 5.36 -2.60
CA ALA A 98 21.32 6.32 -3.28
C ALA A 98 20.52 7.42 -4.03
N PRO A 99 21.10 8.61 -4.26
CA PRO A 99 20.44 9.67 -5.01
C PRO A 99 19.90 9.20 -6.37
N GLY A 100 18.65 9.54 -6.65
CA GLY A 100 17.96 9.10 -7.87
C GLY A 100 17.52 7.63 -7.86
N ARG A 101 17.66 6.90 -6.74
CA ARG A 101 17.18 5.52 -6.54
C ARG A 101 15.85 5.42 -5.78
N GLY A 102 15.15 6.54 -5.61
CA GLY A 102 13.80 6.54 -5.06
C GLY A 102 12.79 5.78 -5.93
N LYS A 103 11.60 5.57 -5.39
CA LYS A 103 10.45 4.97 -6.11
C LYS A 103 10.30 5.61 -7.51
N PRO A 104 10.07 4.83 -8.58
CA PRO A 104 9.63 3.44 -8.60
C PRO A 104 10.76 2.40 -8.59
N LYS A 105 12.01 2.79 -8.30
CA LYS A 105 13.09 1.81 -8.13
C LYS A 105 12.92 1.03 -6.81
N PRO A 106 13.37 -0.24 -6.75
CA PRO A 106 13.05 -1.14 -5.64
C PRO A 106 13.86 -0.90 -4.36
N ASP A 107 14.84 0.00 -4.42
CA ASP A 107 15.91 0.14 -3.44
C ASP A 107 15.41 0.35 -2.01
N ILE A 108 14.35 1.13 -1.79
CA ILE A 108 13.79 1.35 -0.45
C ILE A 108 13.29 0.05 0.20
N PHE A 109 12.69 -0.85 -0.59
CA PHE A 109 12.17 -2.13 -0.08
C PHE A 109 13.27 -3.17 0.09
N LEU A 110 14.26 -3.20 -0.81
CA LEU A 110 15.44 -4.04 -0.65
C LEU A 110 16.27 -3.60 0.55
N ALA A 111 16.44 -2.29 0.77
CA ALA A 111 17.07 -1.74 1.97
C ALA A 111 16.30 -2.16 3.23
N ALA A 112 14.96 -2.09 3.21
CA ALA A 112 14.13 -2.50 4.34
C ALA A 112 14.32 -3.98 4.68
N ALA A 113 14.27 -4.86 3.68
CA ALA A 113 14.48 -6.30 3.88
C ALA A 113 15.90 -6.62 4.41
N ASN A 114 16.93 -5.95 3.87
CA ASN A 114 18.30 -6.10 4.37
C ASN A 114 18.44 -5.62 5.84
N LYS A 115 17.77 -4.52 6.23
CA LYS A 115 17.73 -4.07 7.64
C LYS A 115 17.01 -5.04 8.58
N LEU A 116 16.08 -5.82 8.04
CA LEU A 116 15.43 -6.94 8.75
C LEU A 116 16.30 -8.21 8.77
N GLY A 117 17.53 -8.16 8.26
CA GLY A 117 18.45 -9.29 8.23
C GLY A 117 18.13 -10.33 7.16
N ARG A 118 17.36 -9.96 6.14
CA ARG A 118 17.06 -10.83 4.99
C ARG A 118 18.05 -10.54 3.88
N ASP A 119 18.75 -11.57 3.40
CA ASP A 119 19.60 -11.44 2.23
C ASP A 119 18.74 -11.44 0.96
N VAL A 120 18.53 -10.26 0.41
CA VAL A 120 17.75 -10.04 -0.82
C VAL A 120 18.60 -9.48 -1.96
N GLY A 121 19.92 -9.43 -1.82
CA GLY A 121 20.81 -8.82 -2.80
C GLY A 121 20.53 -7.33 -3.02
N THR A 122 20.83 -6.84 -4.23
CA THR A 122 20.63 -5.45 -4.64
C THR A 122 19.74 -5.34 -5.87
N ALA A 123 19.33 -4.14 -6.22
CA ALA A 123 18.54 -3.93 -7.43
C ALA A 123 19.25 -4.39 -8.72
N ASP A 124 20.59 -4.34 -8.74
CA ASP A 124 21.40 -4.63 -9.93
C ASP A 124 22.03 -6.04 -9.88
N SER A 125 21.93 -6.75 -8.75
CA SER A 125 22.47 -8.11 -8.57
C SER A 125 21.59 -8.94 -7.62
N CYS A 126 21.10 -10.07 -8.10
CA CYS A 126 20.19 -10.95 -7.37
C CYS A 126 20.42 -12.42 -7.76
N SER A 127 20.72 -13.28 -6.80
CA SER A 127 20.76 -14.73 -6.99
C SER A 127 19.34 -15.33 -7.01
N PRO A 128 19.17 -16.57 -7.52
CA PRO A 128 17.89 -17.27 -7.46
C PRO A 128 17.34 -17.42 -6.02
N GLU A 129 18.21 -17.65 -5.03
CA GLU A 129 17.84 -17.78 -3.62
C GLU A 129 17.36 -16.44 -3.05
N GLN A 130 18.05 -15.34 -3.38
CA GLN A 130 17.64 -13.98 -3.00
C GLN A 130 16.32 -13.59 -3.67
N ALA A 131 16.07 -14.01 -4.91
CA ALA A 131 14.81 -13.79 -5.60
C ALA A 131 13.65 -14.55 -4.92
N ALA A 132 13.89 -15.80 -4.52
CA ALA A 132 12.91 -16.57 -3.75
C ALA A 132 12.63 -15.93 -2.37
N GLU A 133 13.65 -15.32 -1.76
CA GLU A 133 13.50 -14.59 -0.51
C GLU A 133 12.68 -13.29 -0.67
N ARG A 134 12.93 -12.51 -1.73
CA ARG A 134 12.11 -11.33 -2.07
C ARG A 134 10.63 -11.66 -2.18
N GLY A 135 10.30 -12.81 -2.77
CA GLY A 135 8.92 -13.30 -2.91
C GLY A 135 8.20 -13.61 -1.59
N ARG A 136 8.89 -13.60 -0.45
CA ARG A 136 8.28 -13.70 0.89
C ARG A 136 7.90 -12.34 1.47
N GLY A 137 8.37 -11.25 0.87
CA GLY A 137 8.05 -9.89 1.27
C GLY A 137 6.61 -9.52 0.95
N LEU A 138 5.99 -8.74 1.84
CA LEU A 138 4.68 -8.14 1.66
C LEU A 138 4.81 -6.62 1.84
N VAL A 139 4.49 -5.86 0.80
CA VAL A 139 4.59 -4.40 0.73
C VAL A 139 3.20 -3.80 0.74
N PHE A 140 2.91 -2.92 1.69
CA PHE A 140 1.66 -2.15 1.72
C PHE A 140 1.93 -0.73 1.24
N GLU A 141 1.33 -0.32 0.12
CA GLU A 141 1.56 1.00 -0.50
C GLU A 141 0.25 1.64 -0.93
N ASP A 142 0.18 2.96 -0.83
CA ASP A 142 -0.99 3.76 -1.18
C ASP A 142 -0.85 4.47 -2.53
N ALA A 143 0.38 4.59 -3.06
CA ALA A 143 0.69 5.27 -4.30
C ALA A 143 1.21 4.32 -5.40
N ARG A 144 0.86 4.62 -6.66
CA ARG A 144 1.29 3.85 -7.85
C ARG A 144 2.81 3.63 -7.90
N LEU A 145 3.62 4.68 -7.72
CA LEU A 145 5.08 4.56 -7.77
C LEU A 145 5.63 3.65 -6.66
N GLY A 146 4.94 3.58 -5.52
CA GLY A 146 5.28 2.68 -4.42
C GLY A 146 4.95 1.24 -4.74
N VAL A 147 3.77 0.97 -5.29
CA VAL A 147 3.38 -0.36 -5.76
C VAL A 147 4.34 -0.85 -6.84
N GLU A 148 4.67 0.00 -7.82
CA GLU A 148 5.65 -0.32 -8.87
C GLU A 148 7.02 -0.66 -8.30
N ALA A 149 7.49 0.08 -7.29
CA ALA A 149 8.72 -0.23 -6.60
C ALA A 149 8.66 -1.58 -5.85
N GLY A 150 7.52 -1.93 -5.24
CA GLY A 150 7.33 -3.22 -4.58
C GLY A 150 7.39 -4.38 -5.55
N VAL A 151 6.73 -4.24 -6.71
CA VAL A 151 6.78 -5.21 -7.81
C VAL A 151 8.19 -5.32 -8.38
N ALA A 152 8.87 -4.20 -8.63
CA ALA A 152 10.26 -4.18 -9.10
C ALA A 152 11.23 -4.83 -8.10
N ALA A 153 10.89 -4.81 -6.81
CA ALA A 153 11.66 -5.48 -5.76
C ALA A 153 11.45 -7.00 -5.75
N GLY A 154 10.53 -7.54 -6.55
CA GLY A 154 10.17 -8.95 -6.54
C GLY A 154 9.36 -9.35 -5.30
N MET A 155 8.66 -8.41 -4.66
CA MET A 155 7.84 -8.62 -3.46
C MET A 155 6.34 -8.62 -3.80
N ASN A 156 5.53 -9.19 -2.91
CA ASN A 156 4.07 -9.13 -3.05
C ASN A 156 3.57 -7.74 -2.63
N GLY A 157 2.82 -7.07 -3.50
CA GLY A 157 2.26 -5.75 -3.22
C GLY A 157 0.79 -5.81 -2.81
N VAL A 158 0.42 -5.08 -1.76
CA VAL A 158 -0.95 -4.77 -1.37
C VAL A 158 -1.15 -3.27 -1.57
N TRP A 159 -2.00 -2.93 -2.53
CA TRP A 159 -2.44 -1.54 -2.69
C TRP A 159 -3.45 -1.20 -1.59
N THR A 160 -3.08 -0.26 -0.71
CA THR A 160 -3.89 0.19 0.43
C THR A 160 -4.54 1.55 0.23
N GLY A 161 -4.25 2.23 -0.88
CA GLY A 161 -4.85 3.51 -1.24
C GLY A 161 -6.37 3.44 -1.19
N ARG A 162 -6.93 4.23 -0.28
CA ARG A 162 -8.33 4.64 -0.25
C ARG A 162 -8.31 6.14 -0.48
N PHE A 163 -8.86 6.60 -1.58
CA PHE A 163 -9.19 8.00 -1.72
C PHE A 163 -10.50 8.17 -0.95
N VAL A 164 -10.40 8.74 0.24
CA VAL A 164 -11.56 9.16 1.03
C VAL A 164 -11.63 10.67 0.94
N HIS A 165 -12.82 11.16 0.55
CA HIS A 165 -13.18 12.58 0.54
C HIS A 165 -13.06 13.24 1.91
#